data_AF-A0A2H0ESH8-F1
#
_entry.id   AF-A0A2H0ESH8-F1
#
_cell.length_a   1.000
_cell.length_b   1.000
_cell.length_c   1.000
_cell.angle_alpha   90.00
_cell.angle_beta   90.00
_cell.angle_gamma   90.00
#
_symmetry.space_group_name_H-M   'P 1'
#
loop_
_entity.id
_entity.type
_entity.pdbx_description
1 polymer ?
#
loop_
_entity_poly.entity_id
_entity_poly.type
_entity_poly.pdbx_seq_one_letter_code
_entity_poly.pdbx_strand_id
1 'polypeptide(L)' 'MSPALTLYLLAARLAAPFARLLLARRAARGKEDPARLGERMGLPGLPRPAGQLVWLHGASVGEAMAALALI' A
#
# COMPACT_ATOMS: atom_id res chain seq x y z
N MET A 1 23.32 -2.91 -12.92
CA MET A 1 22.34 -3.71 -12.15
C MET A 1 22.61 -5.18 -12.42
N SER A 2 22.54 -6.04 -11.40
CA SER A 2 22.72 -7.47 -11.63
C SER A 2 21.59 -8.03 -12.52
N PRO A 3 21.86 -9.01 -13.39
CA PRO A 3 20.82 -9.61 -14.23
C PRO A 3 19.68 -10.22 -13.39
N ALA A 4 19.99 -10.76 -12.22
CA ALA A 4 19.01 -11.24 -11.25
C ALA A 4 18.08 -10.12 -10.75
N LEU A 5 18.62 -8.94 -10.41
CA LEU A 5 17.81 -7.80 -9.98
C LEU A 5 16.92 -7.29 -11.12
N THR A 6 17.43 -7.24 -12.35
CA THR A 6 16.63 -6.83 -13.51
C THR A 6 15.46 -7.79 -13.74
N LEU A 7 15.70 -9.10 -13.70
CA LEU A 7 14.66 -10.11 -13.85
C LEU A 7 13.61 -10.00 -12.74
N TYR A 8 14.04 -9.83 -11.48
CA TYR A 8 13.15 -9.65 -10.34
C TYR A 8 12.23 -8.43 -10.51
N LEU A 9 12.80 -7.27 -10.86
CA LEU A 9 12.03 -6.04 -11.04
C LEU A 9 11.07 -6.13 -12.23
N LEU A 10 11.47 -6.80 -13.32
CA LEU A 10 10.60 -7.02 -14.47
C LEU A 10 9.42 -7.92 -14.09
N ALA A 11 9.69 -9.04 -13.41
CA ALA A 11 8.64 -9.94 -12.92
C ALA A 11 7.67 -9.22 -11.98
N ALA A 12 8.18 -8.40 -11.05
CA ALA A 12 7.35 -7.61 -10.14
C ALA A 12 6.46 -6.60 -10.89
N ARG A 13 6.99 -5.92 -11.91
CA ARG A 13 6.22 -4.98 -12.75
C ARG A 13 5.13 -5.69 -13.56
N LEU A 14 5.42 -6.85 -14.14
CA LEU A 14 4.45 -7.65 -14.88
C LEU A 14 3.38 -8.26 -13.95
N ALA A 15 3.71 -8.50 -12.68
CA ALA A 15 2.78 -8.98 -11.67
C ALA A 15 1.86 -7.87 -11.10
N ALA A 16 2.27 -6.60 -11.19
CA ALA A 16 1.52 -5.46 -10.65
C ALA A 16 0.02 -5.39 -11.01
N PRO A 17 -0.45 -5.64 -12.26
CA PRO A 17 -1.88 -5.63 -12.57
C PRO A 17 -2.68 -6.69 -11.79
N PHE A 18 -2.06 -7.82 -11.44
CA PHE A 18 -2.72 -8.86 -10.64
C PHE A 18 -2.96 -8.42 -9.19
N ALA A 19 -2.17 -7.47 -8.66
CA ALA A 19 -2.38 -6.94 -7.32
C ALA A 19 -3.77 -6.29 -7.18
N ARG A 20 -4.21 -5.54 -8.21
CA ARG A 20 -5.56 -4.94 -8.22
C ARG A 20 -6.66 -5.99 -8.19
N LEU A 21 -6.52 -7.06 -8.97
CA LEU A 21 -7.48 -8.17 -8.99
C LEU A 21 -7.53 -8.89 -7.64
N LEU A 22 -6.37 -9.14 -7.02
CA LEU A 22 -6.28 -9.76 -5.70
C LEU A 22 -6.95 -8.91 -4.62
N LEU A 23 -6.71 -7.60 -4.64
CA LEU A 23 -7.35 -6.64 -3.72
C LEU A 23 -8.87 -6.60 -3.91
N ALA A 24 -9.36 -6.55 -5.15
CA ALA A 24 -10.80 -6.60 -5.44
C ALA A 24 -11.46 -7.89 -4.92
N ARG A 25 -10.80 -9.05 -5.11
CA ARG A 25 -11.27 -10.33 -4.56
C ARG A 25 -11.25 -10.38 -3.03
N ARG A 26 -10.30 -9.69 -2.38
CA ARG A 26 -10.26 -9.59 -0.91
C ARG A 26 -11.37 -8.68 -0.38
N ALA A 27 -11.63 -7.56 -1.05
CA ALA A 27 -12.73 -6.66 -0.73
C ALA A 27 -14.09 -7.38 -0.85
N ALA A 28 -14.30 -8.15 -1.92
CA ALA A 28 -15.51 -8.98 -2.08
C ALA A 28 -15.71 -10.02 -0.96
N ARG A 29 -14.64 -10.42 -0.26
CA ARG A 29 -14.68 -11.32 0.91
C ARG A 29 -14.75 -10.57 2.25
N GLY A 30 -14.95 -9.25 2.24
CA GLY A 30 -15.00 -8.40 3.43
C GLY A 30 -13.67 -8.27 4.17
N LYS A 31 -12.53 -8.56 3.50
CA LYS A 31 -11.19 -8.44 4.10
C LYS A 31 -10.54 -7.08 3.89
N GLU A 32 -11.12 -6.25 3.03
CA GLU A 32 -10.66 -4.89 2.74
C GLU A 32 -11.89 -3.98 2.58
N ASP A 33 -11.69 -2.68 2.77
CA ASP A 33 -12.69 -1.65 2.47
C ASP A 33 -12.65 -1.31 0.97
N PRO A 34 -13.74 -1.55 0.20
CA PRO A 34 -13.79 -1.23 -1.22
C PRO A 34 -13.46 0.24 -1.56
N ALA A 35 -13.87 1.18 -0.70
CA ALA A 35 -13.66 2.61 -0.92
C ALA A 35 -12.18 3.02 -0.75
N ARG A 36 -11.40 2.21 -0.03
CA ARG A 36 -10.00 2.50 0.34
C ARG A 36 -8.98 1.62 -0.37
N LEU A 37 -9.39 0.84 -1.38
CA LEU A 37 -8.47 0.01 -2.17
C LEU A 37 -7.37 0.82 -2.87
N GLY A 38 -7.65 2.07 -3.23
CA GLY A 38 -6.65 2.99 -3.78
C GLY A 38 -5.44 3.17 -2.86
N GLU A 39 -5.66 3.27 -1.55
CA GLU A 39 -4.59 3.47 -0.56
C GLU A 39 -3.63 2.28 -0.54
N ARG A 40 -4.14 1.05 -0.69
CA ARG A 40 -3.32 -0.18 -0.81
C ARG A 40 -2.42 -0.17 -2.04
N MET A 41 -2.79 0.60 -3.07
CA MET A 41 -2.02 0.77 -4.31
C MET A 41 -1.15 2.04 -4.29
N GLY A 42 -1.05 2.74 -3.15
CA GLY A 42 -0.31 4.00 -3.05
C GLY A 42 -1.01 5.18 -3.73
N LEU A 43 -2.31 5.07 -3.98
CA LEU A 43 -3.15 6.15 -4.50
C LEU A 43 -3.90 6.80 -3.32
N PRO A 44 -3.40 7.92 -2.77
CA PRO A 44 -4.02 8.55 -1.61
C PRO A 44 -5.41 9.09 -1.96
N GLY A 45 -6.36 8.93 -1.04
CA GLY A 45 -7.73 9.45 -1.19
C GLY A 45 -7.88 10.94 -0.90
N LEU A 46 -6.84 11.60 -0.40
CA LEU A 46 -6.85 13.01 -0.01
C LEU A 46 -5.70 13.76 -0.70
N PRO A 47 -5.89 15.05 -1.03
CA PRO A 47 -4.81 15.89 -1.52
C PRO A 47 -3.73 16.03 -0.44
N ARG A 48 -2.48 16.23 -0.88
CA ARG A 48 -1.37 16.47 0.03
C ARG A 48 -1.60 17.80 0.79
N PRO A 49 -1.63 17.81 2.13
CA PRO A 49 -1.72 19.04 2.90
C PRO A 49 -0.46 19.92 2.74
N ALA A 50 -0.63 21.24 2.87
CA ALA A 50 0.47 22.18 2.83
C ALA A 50 1.35 22.07 4.10
N GLY A 51 2.65 22.34 3.97
CA GLY A 51 3.59 22.34 5.10
C GLY A 51 4.45 21.07 5.22
N GLN A 52 5.08 20.91 6.39
CA GLN A 52 5.96 19.78 6.70
C GLN A 52 5.13 18.54 7.07
N LEU A 53 5.54 17.38 6.57
CA LEU A 53 4.89 16.10 6.85
C LEU A 53 5.91 15.12 7.40
N VAL A 54 5.49 14.38 8.43
CA VAL A 54 6.22 13.23 8.97
C VAL A 54 5.55 11.97 8.46
N TRP A 55 6.32 11.08 7.82
CA TRP A 55 5.82 9.79 7.38
C TRP A 55 6.05 8.75 8.47
N LEU A 56 4.97 8.09 8.90
CA LEU A 56 4.99 6.99 9.87
C LEU A 56 4.76 5.67 9.13
N HIS A 57 5.60 4.68 9.40
CA HIS A 57 5.47 3.33 8.87
C HIS A 57 5.24 2.35 10.01
N GLY A 58 4.14 1.58 9.93
CA GLY A 58 3.86 0.45 10.82
C GLY A 58 3.81 -0.83 10.01
N ALA A 59 4.73 -1.76 10.29
CA ALA A 59 4.76 -3.08 9.68
C ALA A 59 3.76 -4.05 10.34
N SER A 60 3.27 -3.70 11.53
CA SER A 60 2.29 -4.47 12.30
C SER A 60 1.12 -3.61 12.81
N VAL A 61 0.05 -4.27 13.24
CA VAL A 61 -1.09 -3.61 13.90
C VAL A 61 -0.66 -2.91 15.18
N GLY A 62 0.23 -3.52 15.97
CA GLY A 62 0.74 -2.93 17.21
C GLY A 62 1.51 -1.62 16.97
N GLU A 63 2.38 -1.59 15.96
CA GLU A 63 3.11 -0.38 15.59
C GLU A 63 2.18 0.72 15.08
N ALA A 64 1.18 0.37 14.27
CA ALA A 64 0.19 1.34 13.80
C ALA A 64 -0.62 1.94 14.96
N MET A 65 -1.02 1.12 15.93
CA MET A 65 -1.73 1.59 17.13
C MET A 65 -0.86 2.46 18.03
N ALA A 66 0.43 2.12 18.18
CA ALA A 66 1.37 2.95 18.95
C ALA A 66 1.57 4.32 18.28
N ALA A 67 1.64 4.37 16.95
CA ALA A 67 1.77 5.61 16.20
C ALA A 67 0.54 6.54 16.36
N LEU A 68 -0.67 5.98 16.47
CA LEU A 68 -1.89 6.76 16.71
C LEU A 68 -1.87 7.51 18.05
N ALA A 69 -1.13 7.04 19.05
CA ALA A 69 -1.03 7.75 20.34
C ALA A 69 -0.13 9.00 20.27
N LEU A 70 0.59 9.21 19.16
CA LEU A 70 1.51 10.34 18.97
C LEU A 70 0.85 11.54 18.26
N ILE A 71 -0.37 11.37 17.75
CA ILE A 71 -1.12 12.36 16.94
C ILE A 71 -2.55 12.51 17.43
#